data_AF-A0A926EUB3-F1
#
_entry.id   AF-A0A926EUB3-F1
#
_cell.length_a   1.000
_cell.length_b   1.000
_cell.length_c   1.000
_cell.angle_alpha   90.00
_cell.angle_beta   90.00
_cell.angle_gamma   90.00
#
_symmetry.space_group_name_H-M   'P 1'
#
loop_
_entity.id
_entity.type
_entity.pdbx_description
1 polymer ?
#
loop_
_entity_poly.entity_id
_entity_poly.type
_entity_poly.pdbx_seq_one_letter_code
_entity_poly.pdbx_strand_id
1 'polypeptide(L)'
;MKEVHNFAVKWLDKFRNQEIDYIELVDHYLADDCDALGFEMDSGEEFSKRYGSAVCDYKELKKIIDYVNDIELLGSVIYSRWRYFNHWAYDGEEILEDRNRSWFILALKRLLVLSAENNAMFKGIPKTIHIVSNNICYGPSPDPTDEIEQHLTISTEGQVKFSSFNFGYGMEKYEKGRSKEFNIGKPVAEKILNAVGEYFSNEYIEIFATDIGDWKMEIINTDGESYHFRGSLCADFEIDGIDLSNLIRDGIGIKNLYIFDGNNKPDKVNKITIEYNRVTKIKPKELISESVEYVTWDYKESLTIDRETETIEHIQNIGSGCIVSRKFQVQGGVENLLDDLDGDSLFEYIEGNPSDVIENPREIKGYKITIELEKDGQRIIMGSFDKKGLPEDWEEFAETILDFILFYGLGEILDPSVYNLIKRRKGEYIYCSVSFDDSYKTYYYLTDDDSIEVGDLVMVPAGRDNHLAMVEVVNIEYFQEENAPLAISKTKKIVRKCTEEDFE
;
A
#
# COMPACT_ATOMS: atom_id res chain seq x y z
N MET A 1 23.00 -23.32 3.58
CA MET A 1 21.60 -23.73 3.81
C MET A 1 21.46 -25.16 4.31
N LYS A 2 21.82 -26.20 3.54
CA LYS A 2 21.71 -27.61 3.98
C LYS A 2 22.44 -27.92 5.31
N GLU A 3 23.61 -27.34 5.54
CA GLU A 3 24.37 -27.54 6.78
C GLU A 3 23.68 -26.91 7.99
N VAL A 4 23.14 -25.68 7.83
CA VAL A 4 22.31 -25.01 8.84
C VAL A 4 21.03 -25.81 9.12
N HIS A 5 20.41 -26.40 8.10
CA HIS A 5 19.25 -27.27 8.26
C HIS A 5 19.57 -28.51 9.10
N ASN A 6 20.66 -29.20 8.77
CA ASN A 6 21.10 -30.37 9.52
C ASN A 6 21.43 -30.02 10.98
N PHE A 7 22.05 -28.86 11.22
CA PHE A 7 22.27 -28.33 12.56
C PHE A 7 20.96 -28.11 13.31
N ALA A 8 20.00 -27.41 12.69
CA ALA A 8 18.71 -27.13 13.31
C ALA A 8 17.95 -28.41 13.65
N VAL A 9 17.93 -29.41 12.74
CA VAL A 9 17.33 -30.74 13.00
C VAL A 9 18.01 -31.43 14.18
N LYS A 10 19.35 -31.57 14.14
CA LYS A 10 20.14 -32.27 15.16
C LYS A 10 19.87 -31.70 16.55
N TRP A 11 19.97 -30.39 16.71
CA TRP A 11 19.84 -29.75 18.02
C TRP A 11 18.38 -29.66 18.47
N LEU A 12 17.44 -29.44 17.55
CA LEU A 12 16.02 -29.46 17.90
C LEU A 12 15.58 -30.83 18.44
N ASP A 13 16.07 -31.93 17.86
CA ASP A 13 15.79 -33.28 18.34
C ASP A 13 16.37 -33.54 19.74
N LYS A 14 17.62 -33.10 19.98
CA LYS A 14 18.22 -33.15 21.32
C LYS A 14 17.39 -32.35 22.35
N PHE A 15 17.05 -31.10 22.04
CA PHE A 15 16.24 -30.25 22.93
C PHE A 15 14.80 -30.74 23.08
N ARG A 16 14.26 -31.58 22.20
CA ARG A 16 12.92 -32.19 22.35
C ARG A 16 12.93 -33.46 23.19
N ASN A 17 14.04 -34.16 23.29
CA ASN A 17 14.14 -35.41 24.04
C ASN A 17 14.03 -35.16 25.56
N GLN A 18 12.87 -35.43 26.15
CA GLN A 18 12.59 -35.19 27.56
C GLN A 18 13.47 -36.01 28.52
N GLU A 19 14.07 -37.11 28.04
CA GLU A 19 14.95 -37.99 28.83
C GLU A 19 16.44 -37.65 28.66
N ILE A 20 16.78 -36.58 27.93
CA ILE A 20 18.17 -36.21 27.69
C ILE A 20 18.86 -35.74 28.97
N ASP A 21 20.09 -36.20 29.17
CA ASP A 21 20.98 -35.66 30.19
C ASP A 21 21.41 -34.25 29.79
N TYR A 22 21.39 -33.28 30.71
CA TYR A 22 21.77 -31.91 30.41
C TYR A 22 23.22 -31.80 29.88
N ILE A 23 24.11 -32.72 30.27
CA ILE A 23 25.50 -32.77 29.79
C ILE A 23 25.53 -32.85 28.26
N GLU A 24 24.62 -33.62 27.64
CA GLU A 24 24.52 -33.74 26.18
C GLU A 24 24.09 -32.44 25.46
N LEU A 25 23.55 -31.48 26.21
CA LEU A 25 23.16 -30.16 25.73
C LEU A 25 24.19 -29.08 26.04
N VAL A 26 24.91 -29.18 27.17
CA VAL A 26 25.90 -28.17 27.59
C VAL A 26 27.33 -28.52 27.19
N ASP A 27 27.61 -29.69 26.63
CA ASP A 27 28.96 -30.03 26.16
C ASP A 27 29.37 -29.24 24.89
N HIS A 28 30.67 -29.17 24.58
CA HIS A 28 31.28 -28.38 23.51
C HIS A 28 30.71 -28.58 22.10
N TYR A 29 30.02 -29.69 21.82
CA TYR A 29 29.54 -30.00 20.47
C TYR A 29 28.62 -28.93 19.85
N LEU A 30 27.85 -28.17 20.64
CA LEU A 30 27.02 -27.09 20.08
C LEU A 30 27.92 -25.95 19.59
N ALA A 31 28.95 -25.58 20.37
CA ALA A 31 29.93 -24.59 19.98
C ALA A 31 30.66 -25.00 18.70
N ASP A 32 31.13 -26.26 18.64
CA ASP A 32 31.85 -26.77 17.48
C ASP A 32 30.99 -26.71 16.20
N ASP A 33 29.71 -27.08 16.31
CA ASP A 33 28.78 -27.00 15.18
C ASP A 33 28.47 -25.54 14.80
N CYS A 34 28.31 -24.63 15.78
CA CYS A 34 28.08 -23.20 15.54
C CYS A 34 29.29 -22.54 14.86
N ASP A 35 30.50 -22.82 15.35
CA ASP A 35 31.76 -22.34 14.79
C ASP A 35 31.95 -22.82 13.34
N ALA A 36 31.60 -24.08 13.05
CA ALA A 36 31.65 -24.64 11.70
C ALA A 36 30.69 -23.97 10.73
N LEU A 37 29.57 -23.42 11.22
CA LEU A 37 28.58 -22.67 10.44
C LEU A 37 28.89 -21.17 10.34
N GLY A 38 29.91 -20.69 11.05
CA GLY A 38 30.27 -19.27 11.10
C GLY A 38 29.35 -18.41 11.96
N PHE A 39 28.57 -19.00 12.87
CA PHE A 39 27.79 -18.23 13.84
C PHE A 39 28.70 -17.59 14.88
N GLU A 40 28.43 -16.33 15.23
CA GLU A 40 29.28 -15.56 16.12
C GLU A 40 28.78 -15.67 17.56
N MET A 41 29.70 -15.97 18.49
CA MET A 41 29.44 -15.80 19.91
C MET A 41 29.65 -14.33 20.27
N ASP A 42 28.61 -13.54 20.10
CA ASP A 42 28.56 -12.08 20.34
C ASP A 42 27.97 -11.73 21.73
N SER A 43 27.79 -12.72 22.60
CA SER A 43 27.06 -12.60 23.88
C SER A 43 25.59 -12.15 23.72
N GLY A 44 25.02 -12.26 22.52
CA GLY A 44 23.68 -11.83 22.18
C GLY A 44 23.54 -10.32 22.03
N GLU A 45 24.66 -9.58 21.88
CA GLU A 45 24.66 -8.13 21.79
C GLU A 45 23.86 -7.63 20.58
N GLU A 46 24.10 -8.20 19.40
CA GLU A 46 23.45 -7.73 18.17
C GLU A 46 21.96 -8.08 18.16
N PHE A 47 21.61 -9.28 18.65
CA PHE A 47 20.22 -9.67 18.79
C PHE A 47 19.48 -8.80 19.83
N SER A 48 20.14 -8.46 20.94
CA SER A 48 19.54 -7.63 21.99
C SER A 48 19.36 -6.17 21.56
N LYS A 49 20.26 -5.61 20.75
CA LYS A 49 20.06 -4.28 20.14
C LYS A 49 18.77 -4.22 19.32
N ARG A 50 18.45 -5.29 18.58
CA ARG A 50 17.28 -5.34 17.70
C ARG A 50 16.00 -5.75 18.42
N TYR A 51 16.06 -6.72 19.34
CA TYR A 51 14.88 -7.37 19.93
C TYR A 51 14.83 -7.32 21.47
N GLY A 52 15.72 -6.55 22.10
CA GLY A 52 15.72 -6.29 23.53
C GLY A 52 15.85 -7.55 24.38
N SER A 53 14.87 -7.76 25.27
CA SER A 53 14.84 -8.88 26.21
C SER A 53 14.52 -10.23 25.56
N ALA A 54 14.14 -10.28 24.28
CA ALA A 54 13.92 -11.54 23.56
C ALA A 54 15.17 -12.45 23.51
N VAL A 55 16.36 -11.88 23.69
CA VAL A 55 17.63 -12.62 23.83
C VAL A 55 17.59 -13.67 24.94
N CYS A 56 16.93 -13.35 26.07
CA CYS A 56 16.88 -14.20 27.27
C CYS A 56 15.44 -14.58 27.71
N ASP A 57 14.39 -13.90 27.24
CA ASP A 57 13.01 -14.14 27.64
C ASP A 57 12.21 -14.92 26.56
N TYR A 58 11.69 -16.09 26.92
CA TYR A 58 10.85 -16.93 26.05
C TYR A 58 9.56 -16.23 25.59
N LYS A 59 8.89 -15.47 26.46
CA LYS A 59 7.64 -14.79 26.11
C LYS A 59 7.90 -13.67 25.12
N GLU A 60 8.98 -12.93 25.30
CA GLU A 60 9.36 -11.87 24.37
C GLU A 60 9.85 -12.45 23.04
N LEU A 61 10.66 -13.51 23.05
CA LEU A 61 11.03 -14.23 21.83
C LEU A 61 9.78 -14.71 21.08
N LYS A 62 8.81 -15.31 21.77
CA LYS A 62 7.57 -15.82 21.16
C LYS A 62 6.76 -14.74 20.44
N LYS A 63 6.81 -13.49 20.89
CA LYS A 63 6.14 -12.37 20.21
C LYS A 63 6.81 -11.99 18.90
N ILE A 64 8.13 -12.20 18.79
CA ILE A 64 8.93 -11.66 17.68
C ILE A 64 9.53 -12.71 16.75
N ILE A 65 9.53 -13.99 17.14
CA ILE A 65 10.31 -15.04 16.45
C ILE A 65 9.93 -15.19 14.98
N ASP A 66 8.66 -14.98 14.62
CA ASP A 66 8.18 -15.11 13.24
C ASP A 66 8.67 -13.99 12.33
N TYR A 67 9.15 -12.87 12.89
CA TYR A 67 9.77 -11.75 12.19
C TYR A 67 11.31 -11.85 12.15
N VAL A 68 11.91 -12.82 12.83
CA VAL A 68 13.36 -13.04 12.79
C VAL A 68 13.68 -13.87 11.55
N ASN A 69 14.17 -13.20 10.50
CA ASN A 69 14.49 -13.80 9.19
C ASN A 69 15.99 -13.96 8.93
N ASP A 70 16.82 -13.29 9.73
CA ASP A 70 18.26 -13.30 9.60
C ASP A 70 18.84 -14.58 10.23
N ILE A 71 19.30 -15.50 9.38
CA ILE A 71 19.84 -16.81 9.75
C ILE A 71 21.11 -16.67 10.58
N GLU A 72 22.00 -15.76 10.19
CA GLU A 72 23.28 -15.54 10.86
C GLU A 72 23.03 -14.96 12.26
N LEU A 73 22.14 -13.96 12.36
CA LEU A 73 21.75 -13.38 13.64
C LEU A 73 21.07 -14.40 14.57
N LEU A 74 20.12 -15.19 14.03
CA LEU A 74 19.40 -16.18 14.82
C LEU A 74 20.31 -17.33 15.27
N GLY A 75 21.22 -17.80 14.40
CA GLY A 75 22.23 -18.79 14.75
C GLY A 75 23.19 -18.29 15.83
N SER A 76 23.64 -17.03 15.70
CA SER A 76 24.54 -16.37 16.65
C SER A 76 23.91 -16.18 18.03
N VAL A 77 22.63 -15.80 18.11
CA VAL A 77 21.95 -15.70 19.42
C VAL A 77 21.73 -17.06 20.08
N ILE A 78 21.48 -18.13 19.30
CA ILE A 78 21.40 -19.50 19.83
C ILE A 78 22.75 -19.89 20.43
N TYR A 79 23.85 -19.60 19.73
CA TYR A 79 25.20 -19.88 20.21
C TYR A 79 25.51 -19.09 21.49
N SER A 80 25.28 -17.78 21.47
CA SER A 80 25.50 -16.89 22.61
C SER A 80 24.67 -17.29 23.85
N ARG A 81 23.40 -17.65 23.66
CA ARG A 81 22.56 -18.10 24.79
C ARG A 81 22.98 -19.47 25.30
N TRP A 82 23.37 -20.40 24.43
CA TRP A 82 23.91 -21.69 24.88
C TRP A 82 25.18 -21.49 25.70
N ARG A 83 26.07 -20.58 25.27
CA ARG A 83 27.33 -20.28 25.95
C ARG A 83 27.12 -19.83 27.39
N TYR A 84 26.03 -19.10 27.66
CA TYR A 84 25.64 -18.74 29.01
C TYR A 84 25.44 -19.97 29.91
N PHE A 85 24.71 -20.99 29.47
CA PHE A 85 24.48 -22.21 30.28
C PHE A 85 25.72 -23.10 30.40
N ASN A 86 26.59 -23.06 29.39
CA ASN A 86 27.84 -23.82 29.41
C ASN A 86 28.94 -23.18 30.30
N HIS A 87 28.96 -21.85 30.48
CA HIS A 87 30.07 -21.16 31.18
C HIS A 87 29.67 -20.23 32.35
N TRP A 88 28.47 -19.67 32.37
CA TRP A 88 28.10 -18.58 33.28
C TRP A 88 26.92 -18.89 34.18
N ALA A 89 26.03 -19.81 33.80
CA ALA A 89 24.98 -20.29 34.68
C ALA A 89 25.59 -20.91 35.95
N TYR A 90 24.90 -20.71 37.07
CA TYR A 90 25.31 -21.31 38.34
C TYR A 90 25.17 -22.83 38.28
N ASP A 91 24.12 -23.31 37.60
CA ASP A 91 23.89 -24.70 37.29
C ASP A 91 23.57 -24.87 35.80
N GLY A 92 24.35 -25.71 35.10
CA GLY A 92 24.12 -26.03 33.69
C GLY A 92 22.81 -26.78 33.46
N GLU A 93 22.26 -27.45 34.49
CA GLU A 93 20.95 -28.10 34.44
C GLU A 93 19.81 -27.11 34.19
N GLU A 94 19.99 -25.81 34.48
CA GLU A 94 19.00 -24.76 34.22
C GLU A 94 18.60 -24.68 32.73
N ILE A 95 19.43 -25.17 31.82
CA ILE A 95 19.11 -25.23 30.38
C ILE A 95 17.87 -26.10 30.10
N LEU A 96 17.60 -27.08 30.97
CA LEU A 96 16.44 -27.98 30.87
C LEU A 96 15.15 -27.40 31.45
N GLU A 97 15.22 -26.31 32.22
CA GLU A 97 14.04 -25.65 32.76
C GLU A 97 13.07 -25.24 31.64
N ASP A 98 11.77 -25.38 31.88
CA ASP A 98 10.71 -25.21 30.89
C ASP A 98 10.88 -23.94 30.02
N ARG A 99 11.23 -22.81 30.64
CA ARG A 99 11.38 -21.53 29.93
C ARG A 99 12.62 -21.49 29.03
N ASN A 100 13.74 -22.01 29.51
CA ASN A 100 15.00 -22.01 28.77
C ASN A 100 14.93 -23.02 27.63
N ARG A 101 14.47 -24.22 27.93
CA ARG A 101 14.26 -25.29 26.96
C ARG A 101 13.27 -24.87 25.87
N SER A 102 12.16 -24.23 26.24
CA SER A 102 11.19 -23.72 25.27
C SER A 102 11.76 -22.63 24.37
N TRP A 103 12.65 -21.77 24.88
CA TRP A 103 13.32 -20.75 24.07
C TRP A 103 14.21 -21.39 22.99
N PHE A 104 15.05 -22.37 23.35
CA PHE A 104 15.91 -23.06 22.37
C PHE A 104 15.08 -23.81 21.32
N ILE A 105 14.05 -24.53 21.75
CA ILE A 105 13.12 -25.22 20.82
C ILE A 105 12.50 -24.22 19.84
N LEU A 106 12.09 -23.04 20.32
CA LEU A 106 11.46 -22.03 19.48
C LEU A 106 12.44 -21.43 18.46
N ALA A 107 13.63 -21.03 18.92
CA ALA A 107 14.68 -20.48 18.06
C ALA A 107 15.17 -21.50 17.01
N LEU A 108 15.40 -22.76 17.41
CA LEU A 108 15.82 -23.84 16.50
C LEU A 108 14.73 -24.23 15.51
N LYS A 109 13.45 -24.18 15.91
CA LYS A 109 12.33 -24.35 14.96
C LYS A 109 12.32 -23.26 13.91
N ARG A 110 12.53 -21.99 14.29
CA ARG A 110 12.60 -20.90 13.32
C ARG A 110 13.80 -21.08 12.39
N LEU A 111 14.96 -21.41 12.93
CA LEU A 111 16.14 -21.70 12.13
C LEU A 111 15.92 -22.88 11.17
N LEU A 112 15.19 -23.92 11.60
CA LEU A 112 14.79 -25.05 10.77
C LEU A 112 13.88 -24.61 9.61
N VAL A 113 12.92 -23.71 9.86
CA VAL A 113 12.04 -23.14 8.84
C VAL A 113 12.85 -22.33 7.83
N LEU A 114 13.71 -21.43 8.30
CA LEU A 114 14.54 -20.58 7.45
C LEU A 114 15.55 -21.39 6.62
N SER A 115 16.00 -22.53 7.15
CA SER A 115 17.01 -23.38 6.50
C SER A 115 16.45 -24.54 5.69
N ALA A 116 15.14 -24.80 5.76
CA ALA A 116 14.49 -25.79 4.91
C ALA A 116 14.77 -25.46 3.44
N GLU A 117 15.13 -26.48 2.65
CA GLU A 117 15.27 -26.35 1.19
C GLU A 117 13.88 -26.06 0.59
N ASN A 118 13.41 -24.81 0.70
CA ASN A 118 12.18 -24.33 0.11
C ASN A 118 12.41 -23.08 -0.76
N ASN A 119 13.59 -23.02 -1.38
CA ASN A 119 13.92 -22.08 -2.47
C ASN A 119 14.20 -22.85 -3.77
N ALA A 120 13.46 -23.92 -4.03
CA ALA A 120 13.41 -24.48 -5.37
C ALA A 120 12.54 -23.57 -6.23
N MET A 121 13.16 -22.51 -6.77
CA MET A 121 12.59 -21.77 -7.89
C MET A 121 12.07 -22.76 -8.92
N PHE A 122 10.86 -22.52 -9.41
CA PHE A 122 10.26 -23.34 -10.44
C PHE A 122 11.19 -23.42 -11.67
N LYS A 123 11.28 -24.59 -12.29
CA LYS A 123 12.06 -24.79 -13.51
C LYS A 123 11.26 -25.56 -14.55
N GLY A 124 11.43 -25.15 -15.80
CA GLY A 124 10.81 -25.79 -16.97
C GLY A 124 9.49 -25.13 -17.33
N ILE A 125 8.63 -25.89 -18.02
CA ILE A 125 7.32 -25.41 -18.48
C ILE A 125 6.23 -26.03 -17.61
N PRO A 126 5.33 -25.23 -17.01
CA PRO A 126 4.28 -25.72 -16.12
C PRO A 126 3.25 -26.56 -16.89
N LYS A 127 2.96 -27.75 -16.37
CA LYS A 127 2.00 -28.71 -16.93
C LYS A 127 0.69 -28.75 -16.16
N THR A 128 0.79 -28.69 -14.83
CA THR A 128 -0.35 -28.70 -13.93
C THR A 128 -0.03 -27.83 -12.72
N ILE A 129 -1.01 -27.09 -12.21
CA ILE A 129 -0.95 -26.49 -10.89
C ILE A 129 -2.07 -27.06 -10.01
N HIS A 130 -1.76 -27.27 -8.74
CA HIS A 130 -2.70 -27.66 -7.71
C HIS A 130 -2.56 -26.68 -6.54
N ILE A 131 -3.62 -25.94 -6.23
CA ILE A 131 -3.67 -24.94 -5.17
C ILE A 131 -4.67 -25.40 -4.11
N VAL A 132 -4.24 -25.40 -2.86
CA VAL A 132 -5.08 -25.59 -1.68
C VAL A 132 -5.04 -24.31 -0.88
N SER A 133 -6.18 -23.63 -0.75
CA SER A 133 -6.33 -22.39 0.02
C SER A 133 -7.20 -22.67 1.23
N ASN A 134 -6.75 -22.35 2.43
CA ASN A 134 -7.48 -22.54 3.69
C ASN A 134 -7.63 -21.20 4.40
N ASN A 135 -8.88 -20.75 4.58
CA ASN A 135 -9.24 -19.46 5.16
C ASN A 135 -9.51 -19.53 6.68
N ILE A 136 -9.10 -20.60 7.37
CA ILE A 136 -9.13 -20.62 8.83
C ILE A 136 -8.10 -19.61 9.35
N CYS A 137 -8.59 -18.65 10.11
CA CYS A 137 -7.81 -17.54 10.62
C CYS A 137 -7.98 -17.42 12.15
N TYR A 138 -7.23 -16.50 12.78
CA TYR A 138 -7.44 -16.20 14.19
C TYR A 138 -8.71 -15.34 14.33
N GLY A 139 -9.70 -15.84 15.07
CA GLY A 139 -10.97 -15.13 15.21
C GLY A 139 -12.09 -15.98 15.84
N PRO A 140 -13.34 -15.51 15.75
CA PRO A 140 -14.50 -16.32 16.08
C PRO A 140 -14.49 -17.65 15.32
N SER A 141 -14.95 -18.73 15.95
CA SER A 141 -15.08 -20.02 15.27
C SER A 141 -16.01 -19.85 14.05
N PRO A 142 -15.61 -20.33 12.86
CA PRO A 142 -16.50 -20.35 11.69
C PRO A 142 -17.78 -21.13 11.98
N ASP A 143 -18.87 -20.74 11.31
CA ASP A 143 -20.11 -21.50 11.33
C ASP A 143 -19.93 -22.83 10.56
N PRO A 144 -20.66 -23.89 10.91
CA PRO A 144 -20.54 -25.19 10.24
C PRO A 144 -20.74 -25.14 8.71
N THR A 145 -21.47 -24.13 8.22
CA THR A 145 -21.76 -23.92 6.80
C THR A 145 -20.73 -23.04 6.08
N ASP A 146 -19.81 -22.42 6.81
CA ASP A 146 -18.81 -21.53 6.23
C ASP A 146 -17.81 -22.35 5.41
N GLU A 147 -17.59 -21.90 4.17
CA GLU A 147 -16.55 -22.42 3.31
C GLU A 147 -15.19 -21.96 3.87
N ILE A 148 -14.28 -22.92 4.10
CA ILE A 148 -13.00 -22.66 4.77
C ILE A 148 -11.81 -23.19 3.98
N GLU A 149 -12.00 -24.13 3.06
CA GLU A 149 -10.90 -24.68 2.27
C GLU A 149 -11.32 -24.89 0.82
N GLN A 150 -10.44 -24.62 -0.12
CA GLN A 150 -10.66 -24.75 -1.54
C GLN A 150 -9.49 -25.46 -2.20
N HIS A 151 -9.79 -26.45 -3.04
CA HIS A 151 -8.83 -27.18 -3.85
C HIS A 151 -9.09 -26.86 -5.31
N LEU A 152 -8.09 -26.31 -5.99
CA LEU A 152 -8.14 -25.94 -7.39
C LEU A 152 -7.02 -26.65 -8.15
N THR A 153 -7.37 -27.34 -9.23
CA THR A 153 -6.38 -27.95 -10.14
C THR A 153 -6.62 -27.44 -11.55
N ILE A 154 -5.56 -27.01 -12.23
CA ILE A 154 -5.58 -26.57 -13.63
C ILE A 154 -4.50 -27.32 -14.40
N SER A 155 -4.82 -27.81 -15.58
CA SER A 155 -3.88 -28.49 -16.49
C SER A 155 -3.69 -27.74 -17.80
N THR A 156 -2.58 -27.96 -18.50
CA THR A 156 -2.31 -27.39 -19.83
C THR A 156 -3.38 -27.70 -20.87
N GLU A 157 -4.11 -28.81 -20.71
CA GLU A 157 -5.22 -29.19 -21.59
C GLU A 157 -6.51 -28.39 -21.32
N GLY A 158 -6.48 -27.45 -20.37
CA GLY A 158 -7.62 -26.62 -20.01
C GLY A 158 -8.55 -27.26 -18.99
N GLN A 159 -8.30 -28.49 -18.53
CA GLN A 159 -9.15 -29.12 -17.53
C GLN A 159 -8.97 -28.44 -16.17
N VAL A 160 -10.08 -27.99 -15.59
CA VAL A 160 -10.17 -27.42 -14.24
C VAL A 160 -10.96 -28.36 -13.35
N LYS A 161 -10.42 -28.64 -12.16
CA LYS A 161 -11.13 -29.34 -11.07
C LYS A 161 -11.13 -28.48 -9.83
N PHE A 162 -12.33 -28.19 -9.33
CA PHE A 162 -12.53 -27.39 -8.14
C PHE A 162 -13.38 -28.14 -7.13
N SER A 163 -13.00 -28.09 -5.86
CA SER A 163 -13.81 -28.54 -4.72
C SER A 163 -13.58 -27.62 -3.54
N SER A 164 -14.64 -27.26 -2.83
CA SER A 164 -14.56 -26.56 -1.57
C SER A 164 -14.99 -27.44 -0.41
N PHE A 165 -14.63 -27.02 0.80
CA PHE A 165 -14.93 -27.70 2.04
C PHE A 165 -15.38 -26.70 3.09
N ASN A 166 -16.43 -27.05 3.81
CA ASN A 166 -17.03 -26.26 4.87
C ASN A 166 -16.54 -26.73 6.24
N PHE A 167 -16.59 -25.85 7.24
CA PHE A 167 -16.07 -26.10 8.59
C PHE A 167 -16.70 -27.35 9.24
N GLY A 168 -18.00 -27.56 9.05
CA GLY A 168 -18.74 -28.71 9.58
C GLY A 168 -19.01 -28.64 11.09
N TYR A 169 -19.58 -29.71 11.66
CA TYR A 169 -20.04 -29.76 13.05
C TYR A 169 -19.03 -30.36 14.06
N GLY A 170 -17.76 -30.54 13.70
CA GLY A 170 -16.75 -31.09 14.60
C GLY A 170 -15.34 -30.98 14.06
N MET A 171 -14.36 -30.80 14.96
CA MET A 171 -12.95 -30.50 14.65
C MET A 171 -12.17 -31.57 13.86
N GLU A 172 -12.80 -32.64 13.36
CA GLU A 172 -12.06 -33.77 12.79
C GLU A 172 -12.25 -34.02 11.28
N LYS A 173 -13.29 -33.48 10.61
CA LYS A 173 -13.43 -33.57 9.13
C LYS A 173 -14.27 -32.45 8.54
N TYR A 174 -13.69 -31.68 7.63
CA TYR A 174 -14.42 -30.72 6.81
C TYR A 174 -15.49 -31.42 5.96
N GLU A 175 -16.63 -30.77 5.78
CA GLU A 175 -17.73 -31.28 4.95
C GLU A 175 -17.54 -30.81 3.52
N LYS A 176 -17.81 -31.68 2.52
CA LYS A 176 -17.66 -31.28 1.12
C LYS A 176 -18.70 -30.22 0.77
N GLY A 177 -18.23 -29.06 0.33
CA GLY A 177 -19.04 -27.95 -0.17
C GLY A 177 -19.31 -28.08 -1.67
N ARG A 178 -19.16 -26.97 -2.38
CA ARG A 178 -19.37 -26.90 -3.84
C ARG A 178 -18.22 -27.54 -4.59
N SER A 179 -18.50 -28.11 -5.77
CA SER A 179 -17.48 -28.65 -6.66
C SER A 179 -17.87 -28.46 -8.12
N LYS A 180 -16.87 -28.29 -8.99
CA LYS A 180 -17.05 -28.13 -10.43
C LYS A 180 -15.89 -28.79 -11.17
N GLU A 181 -16.19 -29.43 -12.29
CA GLU A 181 -15.19 -29.86 -13.27
C GLU A 181 -15.63 -29.36 -14.65
N PHE A 182 -14.74 -28.68 -15.35
CA PHE A 182 -15.00 -28.12 -16.67
C PHE A 182 -13.69 -27.87 -17.42
N ASN A 183 -13.78 -27.31 -18.63
CA ASN A 183 -12.62 -26.98 -19.45
C ASN A 183 -12.66 -25.49 -19.84
N ILE A 184 -11.57 -24.76 -19.58
CA ILE A 184 -11.42 -23.33 -19.90
C ILE A 184 -10.74 -23.06 -21.25
N GLY A 185 -10.39 -24.13 -21.98
CA GLY A 185 -9.63 -24.07 -23.22
C GLY A 185 -8.12 -23.95 -22.99
N LYS A 186 -7.33 -24.52 -23.90
CA LYS A 186 -5.85 -24.46 -23.85
C LYS A 186 -5.29 -23.05 -23.76
N PRO A 187 -5.75 -22.06 -24.56
CA PRO A 187 -5.15 -20.72 -24.54
C PRO A 187 -5.27 -20.03 -23.17
N VAL A 188 -6.42 -20.18 -22.50
CA VAL A 188 -6.64 -19.60 -21.17
C VAL A 188 -5.79 -20.31 -20.12
N ALA A 189 -5.72 -21.65 -20.16
CA ALA A 189 -4.92 -22.42 -19.24
C ALA A 189 -3.41 -22.19 -19.41
N GLU A 190 -2.91 -22.12 -20.64
CA GLU A 190 -1.51 -21.78 -20.92
C GLU A 190 -1.16 -20.38 -20.40
N LYS A 191 -2.04 -19.39 -20.58
CA LYS A 191 -1.86 -18.05 -20.02
C LYS A 191 -1.69 -18.08 -18.49
N ILE A 192 -2.61 -18.76 -17.79
CA ILE A 192 -2.56 -18.88 -16.33
C ILE A 192 -1.29 -19.62 -15.89
N LEU A 193 -1.04 -20.80 -16.45
CA LEU A 193 0.07 -21.66 -16.05
C LEU A 193 1.41 -20.97 -16.28
N ASN A 194 1.60 -20.32 -17.43
CA ASN A 194 2.84 -19.62 -17.73
C ASN A 194 3.06 -18.43 -16.78
N ALA A 195 2.03 -17.64 -16.50
CA ALA A 195 2.15 -16.52 -15.56
C ALA A 195 2.54 -16.99 -14.15
N VAL A 196 1.90 -18.05 -13.64
CA VAL A 196 2.26 -18.65 -12.35
C VAL A 196 3.67 -19.24 -12.39
N GLY A 197 3.99 -20.02 -13.42
CA GLY A 197 5.31 -20.62 -13.57
C GLY A 197 6.42 -19.58 -13.66
N GLU A 198 6.22 -18.49 -14.39
CA GLU A 198 7.17 -17.39 -14.54
C GLU A 198 7.40 -16.66 -13.22
N TYR A 199 6.34 -16.32 -12.49
CA TYR A 199 6.44 -15.68 -11.17
C TYR A 199 7.28 -16.53 -10.21
N PHE A 200 6.93 -17.82 -10.08
CA PHE A 200 7.62 -18.75 -9.17
C PHE A 200 8.95 -19.29 -9.71
N SER A 201 9.36 -18.92 -10.93
CA SER A 201 10.71 -19.18 -11.45
C SER A 201 11.75 -18.22 -10.87
N ASN A 202 11.31 -17.15 -10.22
CA ASN A 202 12.15 -16.22 -9.48
C ASN A 202 12.10 -16.53 -7.98
N GLU A 203 12.99 -15.90 -7.22
CA GLU A 203 12.89 -15.92 -5.76
C GLU A 203 11.59 -15.22 -5.36
N TYR A 204 10.70 -15.97 -4.69
CA TYR A 204 9.48 -15.42 -4.13
C TYR A 204 9.65 -15.34 -2.61
N ILE A 205 9.19 -14.25 -2.02
CA ILE A 205 9.22 -14.09 -0.57
C ILE A 205 7.96 -14.75 -0.01
N GLU A 206 8.14 -15.77 0.84
CA GLU A 206 7.04 -16.36 1.59
C GLU A 206 6.50 -15.31 2.57
N ILE A 207 5.32 -14.76 2.28
CA ILE A 207 4.59 -13.89 3.21
C ILE A 207 3.97 -14.81 4.27
N PHE A 208 4.39 -14.62 5.52
CA PHE A 208 3.91 -15.37 6.67
C PHE A 208 3.21 -14.44 7.66
N ALA A 209 1.89 -14.58 7.74
CA ALA A 209 1.02 -13.87 8.69
C ALA A 209 0.31 -14.91 9.59
N THR A 210 0.27 -14.63 10.89
CA THR A 210 -0.15 -15.59 11.92
C THR A 210 -1.65 -15.62 12.19
N ASP A 211 -2.36 -14.58 11.76
CA ASP A 211 -3.76 -14.30 12.06
C ASP A 211 -4.69 -14.49 10.86
N ILE A 212 -4.15 -14.88 9.71
CA ILE A 212 -4.90 -15.15 8.47
C ILE A 212 -4.67 -16.60 7.99
N GLY A 213 -5.49 -17.03 7.04
CA GLY A 213 -5.37 -18.35 6.44
C GLY A 213 -4.11 -18.54 5.58
N ASP A 214 -3.87 -19.78 5.15
CA ASP A 214 -2.72 -20.18 4.34
C ASP A 214 -3.13 -20.75 2.97
N TRP A 215 -2.16 -20.75 2.05
CA TRP A 215 -2.27 -21.49 0.80
C TRP A 215 -1.02 -22.34 0.58
N LYS A 216 -1.23 -23.44 -0.13
CA LYS A 216 -0.18 -24.36 -0.60
C LYS A 216 -0.41 -24.62 -2.06
N MET A 217 0.66 -24.60 -2.83
CA MET A 217 0.61 -24.86 -4.26
C MET A 217 1.66 -25.89 -4.65
N GLU A 218 1.25 -26.82 -5.51
CA GLU A 218 2.14 -27.71 -6.24
C GLU A 218 2.12 -27.32 -7.72
N ILE A 219 3.30 -27.07 -8.31
CA ILE A 219 3.48 -26.93 -9.75
C ILE A 219 4.21 -28.17 -10.26
N ILE A 220 3.60 -28.87 -11.23
CA ILE A 220 4.22 -30.00 -11.91
C ILE A 220 4.67 -29.52 -13.29
N ASN A 221 5.95 -29.65 -13.62
CA ASN A 221 6.46 -29.28 -14.95
C ASN A 221 6.23 -30.38 -15.99
N THR A 222 6.57 -30.09 -17.24
CA THR A 222 6.43 -31.03 -18.38
C THR A 222 7.32 -32.26 -18.28
N ASP A 223 8.44 -32.17 -17.56
CA ASP A 223 9.34 -33.29 -17.24
C ASP A 223 8.82 -34.20 -16.11
N GLY A 224 7.74 -33.78 -15.43
CA GLY A 224 7.11 -34.51 -14.33
C GLY A 224 7.72 -34.25 -12.97
N GLU A 225 8.58 -33.23 -12.83
CA GLU A 225 9.10 -32.76 -11.55
C GLU A 225 8.05 -31.91 -10.84
N SER A 226 8.00 -32.02 -9.52
CA SER A 226 7.03 -31.33 -8.67
C SER A 226 7.73 -30.30 -7.78
N TYR A 227 7.19 -29.09 -7.75
CA TYR A 227 7.68 -27.93 -7.01
C TYR A 227 6.59 -27.45 -6.06
N HIS A 228 6.95 -27.17 -4.82
CA HIS A 228 6.00 -26.85 -3.77
C HIS A 228 6.23 -25.44 -3.25
N PHE A 229 5.15 -24.68 -3.17
CA PHE A 229 5.11 -23.28 -2.74
C PHE A 229 4.04 -23.13 -1.66
N ARG A 230 4.21 -22.13 -0.81
CA ARG A 230 3.23 -21.80 0.23
C ARG A 230 3.34 -20.34 0.62
N GLY A 231 2.31 -19.85 1.31
CA GLY A 231 2.27 -18.53 1.93
C GLY A 231 0.95 -18.31 2.65
N SER A 232 0.75 -17.10 3.17
CA SER A 232 -0.51 -16.68 3.77
C SER A 232 -1.45 -16.04 2.73
N LEU A 233 -2.77 -16.05 3.01
CA LEU A 233 -3.85 -15.52 2.15
C LEU A 233 -3.89 -13.97 2.14
N CYS A 234 -2.76 -13.34 1.87
CA CYS A 234 -2.61 -11.89 1.67
C CYS A 234 -1.57 -11.57 0.59
N ALA A 235 -1.29 -12.54 -0.29
CA ALA A 235 -0.24 -12.39 -1.27
C ALA A 235 -0.72 -11.60 -2.48
N ASP A 236 -0.02 -10.50 -2.76
CA ASP A 236 -0.18 -9.67 -3.96
C ASP A 236 0.87 -10.07 -5.00
N PHE A 237 0.67 -11.24 -5.61
CA PHE A 237 1.55 -11.72 -6.66
C PHE A 237 1.21 -11.06 -7.98
N GLU A 238 2.08 -10.15 -8.42
CA GLU A 238 1.91 -9.40 -9.66
C GLU A 238 2.95 -9.82 -10.72
N ILE A 239 2.52 -9.95 -11.96
CA ILE A 239 3.38 -10.09 -13.13
C ILE A 239 2.90 -9.14 -14.23
N ASP A 240 3.78 -8.27 -14.72
CA ASP A 240 3.47 -7.25 -15.74
C ASP A 240 2.22 -6.39 -15.42
N GLY A 241 2.02 -5.97 -14.16
CA GLY A 241 0.83 -5.21 -13.75
C GLY A 241 -0.44 -6.05 -13.53
N ILE A 242 -0.35 -7.38 -13.66
CA ILE A 242 -1.48 -8.30 -13.52
C ILE A 242 -1.33 -9.12 -12.25
N ASP A 243 -2.30 -8.96 -11.34
CA ASP A 243 -2.45 -9.81 -10.17
C ASP A 243 -2.80 -11.26 -10.56
N LEU A 244 -2.01 -12.23 -10.09
CA LEU A 244 -2.17 -13.64 -10.42
C LEU A 244 -3.49 -14.23 -9.89
N SER A 245 -3.96 -13.82 -8.72
CA SER A 245 -5.23 -14.31 -8.17
C SER A 245 -6.40 -13.86 -9.04
N ASN A 246 -6.39 -12.60 -9.51
CA ASN A 246 -7.37 -12.06 -10.45
C ASN A 246 -7.26 -12.72 -11.82
N LEU A 247 -6.06 -12.91 -12.37
CA LEU A 247 -5.85 -13.64 -13.62
C LEU A 247 -6.47 -15.04 -13.58
N ILE A 248 -6.30 -15.76 -12.47
CA ILE A 248 -6.88 -17.08 -12.25
C ILE A 248 -8.41 -17.00 -12.15
N ARG A 249 -8.96 -16.04 -11.39
CA ARG A 249 -10.42 -15.83 -11.25
C ARG A 249 -11.08 -15.55 -12.59
N ASP A 250 -10.52 -14.63 -13.37
CA ASP A 250 -11.06 -14.20 -14.66
C ASP A 250 -11.06 -15.34 -15.67
N GLY A 251 -9.98 -16.14 -15.71
CA GLY A 251 -9.88 -17.28 -16.62
C GLY A 251 -10.78 -18.46 -16.25
N ILE A 252 -11.15 -18.60 -14.97
CA ILE A 252 -11.89 -19.77 -14.47
C ILE A 252 -13.39 -19.48 -14.27
N GLY A 253 -13.75 -18.26 -13.87
CA GLY A 253 -15.13 -17.84 -13.68
C GLY A 253 -15.86 -18.52 -12.51
N ILE A 254 -15.13 -18.97 -11.48
CA ILE A 254 -15.73 -19.44 -10.22
C ILE A 254 -15.75 -18.27 -9.24
N LYS A 255 -16.94 -17.88 -8.78
CA LYS A 255 -17.11 -16.84 -7.76
C LYS A 255 -16.42 -17.21 -6.45
N ASN A 256 -15.88 -16.23 -5.73
CA ASN A 256 -15.29 -16.38 -4.39
C ASN A 256 -14.17 -17.42 -4.33
N LEU A 257 -13.23 -17.42 -5.30
CA LEU A 257 -12.02 -18.25 -5.21
C LEU A 257 -10.97 -17.56 -4.34
N TYR A 258 -10.43 -18.26 -3.34
CA TYR A 258 -9.42 -17.74 -2.40
C TYR A 258 -8.04 -17.58 -3.04
N ILE A 259 -7.55 -18.59 -3.76
CA ILE A 259 -6.23 -18.59 -4.42
C ILE A 259 -5.10 -18.16 -3.45
N PHE A 260 -4.45 -17.00 -3.66
CA PHE A 260 -3.28 -16.55 -2.90
C PHE A 260 -3.58 -15.39 -1.94
N ASP A 261 -4.69 -14.67 -2.11
CA ASP A 261 -5.08 -13.47 -1.36
C ASP A 261 -6.37 -13.68 -0.53
N GLY A 262 -6.97 -14.88 -0.55
CA GLY A 262 -8.21 -15.15 0.17
C GLY A 262 -9.46 -14.48 -0.42
N ASN A 263 -9.35 -13.81 -1.57
CA ASN A 263 -10.39 -12.93 -2.12
C ASN A 263 -10.81 -11.82 -1.13
N ASN A 264 -9.86 -11.32 -0.35
CA ASN A 264 -10.08 -10.27 0.66
C ASN A 264 -9.91 -8.84 0.11
N LYS A 265 -9.49 -8.69 -1.16
CA LYS A 265 -9.37 -7.37 -1.79
C LYS A 265 -10.77 -6.75 -1.94
N PRO A 266 -10.93 -5.48 -1.51
CA PRO A 266 -12.16 -4.72 -1.73
C PRO A 266 -12.64 -4.82 -3.17
N ASP A 267 -13.95 -4.73 -3.39
CA ASP A 267 -14.46 -4.60 -4.75
C ASP A 267 -13.90 -3.34 -5.42
N LYS A 268 -13.53 -3.47 -6.69
CA LYS A 268 -12.95 -2.34 -7.43
C LYS A 268 -14.05 -1.37 -7.80
N VAL A 269 -13.83 -0.10 -7.50
CA VAL A 269 -14.70 0.97 -7.95
C VAL A 269 -14.34 1.31 -9.40
N ASN A 270 -15.30 1.10 -10.31
CA ASN A 270 -15.14 1.40 -11.73
C ASN A 270 -15.63 2.82 -12.06
N LYS A 271 -16.70 3.26 -11.40
CA LYS A 271 -17.27 4.58 -11.65
C LYS A 271 -18.01 5.12 -10.45
N ILE A 272 -17.82 6.41 -10.18
CA ILE A 272 -18.65 7.14 -9.21
C ILE A 272 -19.32 8.28 -9.96
N THR A 273 -20.64 8.39 -9.84
CA THR A 273 -21.41 9.53 -10.33
C THR A 273 -22.17 10.16 -9.18
N ILE A 274 -21.89 11.43 -8.93
CA ILE A 274 -22.51 12.24 -7.88
C ILE A 274 -23.37 13.28 -8.56
N GLU A 275 -24.65 13.33 -8.19
CA GLU A 275 -25.62 14.31 -8.67
C GLU A 275 -26.11 15.12 -7.48
N TYR A 276 -25.75 16.41 -7.43
CA TYR A 276 -26.22 17.36 -6.44
C TYR A 276 -27.32 18.25 -7.02
N ASN A 277 -28.36 18.49 -6.24
CA ASN A 277 -29.44 19.41 -6.59
C ASN A 277 -29.77 20.33 -5.42
N ARG A 278 -29.76 21.63 -5.68
CA ARG A 278 -30.25 22.66 -4.78
C ARG A 278 -31.37 23.47 -5.42
N VAL A 279 -32.52 23.48 -4.75
CA VAL A 279 -33.67 24.31 -5.09
C VAL A 279 -33.85 25.40 -4.04
N THR A 280 -33.71 26.67 -4.44
CA THR A 280 -33.86 27.82 -3.55
C THR A 280 -35.04 28.71 -4.00
N LYS A 281 -35.91 29.09 -3.07
CA LYS A 281 -37.01 30.06 -3.29
C LYS A 281 -36.55 31.46 -2.90
N ILE A 282 -36.39 32.32 -3.88
CA ILE A 282 -35.91 33.70 -3.72
C ILE A 282 -37.11 34.64 -3.81
N LYS A 283 -37.28 35.50 -2.80
CA LYS A 283 -38.27 36.58 -2.88
C LYS A 283 -37.67 37.73 -3.69
N PRO A 284 -38.20 38.05 -4.88
CA PRO A 284 -37.64 39.12 -5.70
C PRO A 284 -37.85 40.48 -5.01
N LYS A 285 -36.91 41.41 -5.22
CA LYS A 285 -36.99 42.78 -4.68
C LYS A 285 -38.14 43.58 -5.29
N GLU A 286 -38.54 43.23 -6.51
CA GLU A 286 -39.68 43.80 -7.22
C GLU A 286 -40.69 42.68 -7.54
N LEU A 287 -41.98 42.99 -7.45
CA LEU A 287 -43.04 42.04 -7.80
C LEU A 287 -43.00 41.75 -9.30
N ILE A 288 -42.76 40.49 -9.66
CA ILE A 288 -42.78 40.03 -11.05
C ILE A 288 -44.23 39.92 -11.55
N SER A 289 -45.15 39.51 -10.68
CA SER A 289 -46.61 39.58 -10.87
C SER A 289 -47.33 39.47 -9.51
N GLU A 290 -48.63 39.81 -9.45
CA GLU A 290 -49.45 39.64 -8.24
C GLU A 290 -49.59 38.17 -7.78
N SER A 291 -49.27 37.21 -8.66
CA SER A 291 -49.44 35.77 -8.42
C SER A 291 -48.13 35.02 -8.11
N VAL A 292 -46.96 35.64 -8.27
CA VAL A 292 -45.64 35.00 -8.07
C VAL A 292 -44.92 35.67 -6.90
N GLU A 293 -45.06 35.08 -5.70
CA GLU A 293 -44.38 35.60 -4.49
C GLU A 293 -42.89 35.24 -4.44
N TYR A 294 -42.48 34.13 -5.07
CA TYR A 294 -41.10 33.64 -5.08
C TYR A 294 -40.68 33.21 -6.49
N VAL A 295 -39.40 33.40 -6.81
CA VAL A 295 -38.73 32.78 -7.96
C VAL A 295 -37.98 31.55 -7.47
N THR A 296 -38.08 30.46 -8.21
CA THR A 296 -37.32 29.24 -7.95
C THR A 296 -35.99 29.29 -8.69
N TRP A 297 -34.90 29.15 -7.95
CA TRP A 297 -33.56 28.94 -8.49
C TRP A 297 -33.20 27.46 -8.35
N ASP A 298 -33.03 26.79 -9.49
CA ASP A 298 -32.66 25.37 -9.58
C ASP A 298 -31.19 25.28 -10.01
N TYR A 299 -30.33 24.85 -9.07
CA TYR A 299 -28.91 24.62 -9.29
C TYR A 299 -28.64 23.13 -9.26
N LYS A 300 -28.01 22.61 -10.31
CA LYS A 300 -27.61 21.20 -10.39
C LYS A 300 -26.14 21.09 -10.67
N GLU A 301 -25.50 20.11 -10.06
CA GLU A 301 -24.09 19.86 -10.21
C GLU A 301 -23.86 18.35 -10.28
N SER A 302 -22.94 17.93 -11.13
CA SER A 302 -22.56 16.53 -11.22
C SER A 302 -21.05 16.39 -11.27
N LEU A 303 -20.57 15.33 -10.62
CA LEU A 303 -19.19 14.90 -10.66
C LEU A 303 -19.17 13.42 -11.05
N THR A 304 -18.46 13.09 -12.12
CA THR A 304 -18.28 11.72 -12.59
C THR A 304 -16.80 11.38 -12.60
N ILE A 305 -16.43 10.31 -11.90
CA ILE A 305 -15.07 9.75 -11.87
C ILE A 305 -15.17 8.38 -12.53
N ASP A 306 -14.43 8.15 -13.59
CA ASP A 306 -14.62 7.01 -14.48
C ASP A 306 -13.27 6.35 -14.79
N ARG A 307 -13.12 5.10 -14.37
CA ARG A 307 -11.91 4.29 -14.51
C ARG A 307 -11.61 3.98 -15.97
N GLU A 308 -12.60 3.50 -16.74
CA GLU A 308 -12.42 3.06 -18.12
C GLU A 308 -11.92 4.19 -19.03
N THR A 309 -12.44 5.40 -18.82
CA THR A 309 -12.04 6.57 -19.60
C THR A 309 -10.88 7.36 -18.99
N GLU A 310 -10.46 6.99 -17.78
CA GLU A 310 -9.49 7.69 -16.94
C GLU A 310 -9.80 9.18 -16.79
N THR A 311 -11.08 9.49 -16.51
CA THR A 311 -11.55 10.88 -16.46
C THR A 311 -12.28 11.26 -15.18
N ILE A 312 -12.14 12.54 -14.82
CA ILE A 312 -13.00 13.24 -13.87
C ILE A 312 -13.73 14.34 -14.63
N GLU A 313 -15.06 14.27 -14.67
CA GLU A 313 -15.92 15.27 -15.30
C GLU A 313 -16.78 15.98 -14.25
N HIS A 314 -16.64 17.30 -14.17
CA HIS A 314 -17.39 18.17 -13.27
C HIS A 314 -18.26 19.12 -14.07
N ILE A 315 -19.58 19.06 -13.88
CA ILE A 315 -20.56 19.86 -14.60
C ILE A 315 -21.43 20.63 -13.61
N GLN A 316 -21.54 21.95 -13.80
CA GLN A 316 -22.40 22.83 -13.01
C GLN A 316 -23.44 23.48 -13.93
N ASN A 317 -24.72 23.30 -13.60
CA ASN A 317 -25.86 23.94 -14.25
C ASN A 317 -26.36 25.08 -13.36
N ILE A 318 -26.06 26.31 -13.78
CA ILE A 318 -26.33 27.53 -13.02
C ILE A 318 -27.52 28.24 -13.66
N GLY A 319 -28.72 27.97 -13.13
CA GLY A 319 -29.97 28.50 -13.71
C GLY A 319 -30.25 27.93 -15.10
N SER A 320 -31.05 28.62 -15.91
CA SER A 320 -31.60 28.09 -17.16
C SER A 320 -30.71 28.20 -18.40
N GLY A 321 -29.51 28.78 -18.29
CA GLY A 321 -28.70 29.09 -19.48
C GLY A 321 -27.19 29.08 -19.29
N CYS A 322 -26.69 28.73 -18.11
CA CYS A 322 -25.25 28.64 -17.86
C CYS A 322 -24.89 27.21 -17.49
N ILE A 323 -24.01 26.60 -18.30
CA ILE A 323 -23.43 25.29 -18.05
C ILE A 323 -21.91 25.49 -18.03
N VAL A 324 -21.29 25.11 -16.91
CA VAL A 324 -19.84 25.06 -16.78
C VAL A 324 -19.44 23.59 -16.75
N SER A 325 -18.52 23.18 -17.61
CA SER A 325 -18.01 21.81 -17.65
C SER A 325 -16.48 21.84 -17.58
N ARG A 326 -15.91 20.94 -16.78
CA ARG A 326 -14.48 20.69 -16.65
C ARG A 326 -14.25 19.20 -16.80
N LYS A 327 -13.25 18.82 -17.58
CA LYS A 327 -12.89 17.41 -17.79
C LYS A 327 -11.39 17.26 -17.63
N PHE A 328 -11.00 16.40 -16.70
CA PHE A 328 -9.64 15.97 -16.47
C PHE A 328 -9.50 14.56 -17.05
N GLN A 329 -8.45 14.31 -17.81
CA GLN A 329 -8.11 12.98 -18.30
C GLN A 329 -6.67 12.70 -17.88
N VAL A 330 -6.50 11.77 -16.95
CA VAL A 330 -5.22 11.55 -16.27
C VAL A 330 -4.92 10.05 -16.26
N GLN A 331 -4.09 9.64 -17.22
CA GLN A 331 -3.68 8.25 -17.37
C GLN A 331 -2.94 7.75 -16.12
N GLY A 332 -3.35 6.59 -15.61
CA GLY A 332 -2.93 5.98 -14.34
C GLY A 332 -3.45 6.72 -13.10
N GLY A 333 -3.59 8.05 -13.16
CA GLY A 333 -3.98 8.86 -12.01
C GLY A 333 -5.41 8.62 -11.53
N VAL A 334 -6.38 8.49 -12.45
CA VAL A 334 -7.78 8.22 -12.06
C VAL A 334 -7.96 6.78 -11.59
N GLU A 335 -7.24 5.82 -12.15
CA GLU A 335 -7.27 4.42 -11.68
C GLU A 335 -6.74 4.31 -10.25
N ASN A 336 -5.56 4.88 -9.99
CA ASN A 336 -4.97 4.91 -8.66
C ASN A 336 -5.89 5.59 -7.64
N LEU A 337 -6.49 6.72 -8.01
CA LEU A 337 -7.45 7.43 -7.16
C LEU A 337 -8.65 6.55 -6.76
N LEU A 338 -9.12 5.68 -7.65
CA LEU A 338 -10.22 4.77 -7.39
C LEU A 338 -9.78 3.48 -6.67
N ASP A 339 -8.52 3.07 -6.80
CA ASP A 339 -7.95 1.91 -6.11
C ASP A 339 -7.72 2.16 -4.61
N ASP A 340 -7.56 3.42 -4.21
CA ASP A 340 -7.47 3.83 -2.80
C ASP A 340 -8.83 3.77 -2.06
N LEU A 341 -9.93 3.54 -2.77
CA LEU A 341 -11.28 3.44 -2.19
C LEU A 341 -11.64 2.00 -1.83
N ASP A 342 -12.15 1.78 -0.62
CA ASP A 342 -12.72 0.50 -0.22
C ASP A 342 -14.14 0.34 -0.80
N GLY A 343 -14.27 -0.26 -1.98
CA GLY A 343 -15.55 -0.43 -2.66
C GLY A 343 -16.59 -1.27 -1.90
N ASP A 344 -16.17 -2.09 -0.91
CA ASP A 344 -17.09 -2.88 -0.11
C ASP A 344 -17.84 -1.99 0.89
N SER A 345 -17.13 -1.06 1.55
CA SER A 345 -17.67 -0.20 2.61
C SER A 345 -17.94 1.25 2.19
N LEU A 346 -17.51 1.68 1.00
CA LEU A 346 -17.66 3.06 0.52
C LEU A 346 -19.12 3.54 0.59
N PHE A 347 -19.30 4.64 1.30
CA PHE A 347 -20.58 5.31 1.58
C PHE A 347 -21.67 4.41 2.22
N GLU A 348 -21.30 3.33 2.91
CA GLU A 348 -22.27 2.39 3.48
C GLU A 348 -23.08 2.99 4.65
N TYR A 349 -22.45 3.82 5.48
CA TYR A 349 -23.06 4.36 6.69
C TYR A 349 -23.45 5.84 6.58
N ILE A 350 -24.71 6.13 6.91
CA ILE A 350 -25.27 7.48 7.00
C ILE A 350 -25.99 7.59 8.35
N GLU A 351 -25.55 8.51 9.21
CA GLU A 351 -26.17 8.75 10.53
C GLU A 351 -27.66 9.12 10.40
N GLY A 352 -27.96 9.98 9.42
CA GLY A 352 -29.29 10.49 9.16
C GLY A 352 -29.70 11.62 10.09
N ASN A 353 -30.64 12.43 9.61
CA ASN A 353 -31.24 13.50 10.41
C ASN A 353 -32.30 12.94 11.36
N PRO A 354 -32.41 13.47 12.60
CA PRO A 354 -33.48 13.08 13.53
C PRO A 354 -34.86 13.52 13.02
N SER A 355 -35.92 12.90 13.53
CA SER A 355 -37.29 13.16 13.02
C SER A 355 -37.85 14.55 13.31
N ASP A 356 -37.24 15.29 14.25
CA ASP A 356 -37.69 16.61 14.71
C ASP A 356 -36.89 17.77 14.09
N VAL A 357 -36.14 17.52 13.01
CA VAL A 357 -35.45 18.58 12.26
C VAL A 357 -36.44 19.62 11.73
N ILE A 358 -36.04 20.88 11.83
CA ILE A 358 -36.79 22.01 11.29
C ILE A 358 -36.28 22.27 9.87
N GLU A 359 -37.06 21.85 8.88
CA GLU A 359 -36.76 22.06 7.48
C GLU A 359 -36.86 23.53 7.07
N ASN A 360 -35.95 23.98 6.20
CA ASN A 360 -36.06 25.29 5.58
C ASN A 360 -37.00 25.22 4.36
N PRO A 361 -38.22 25.78 4.39
CA PRO A 361 -39.18 25.66 3.29
C PRO A 361 -38.75 26.43 2.02
N ARG A 362 -37.66 27.20 2.10
CA ARG A 362 -37.10 27.99 0.99
C ARG A 362 -35.85 27.38 0.38
N GLU A 363 -35.27 26.35 0.97
CA GLU A 363 -34.05 25.74 0.42
C GLU A 363 -34.06 24.24 0.64
N ILE A 364 -33.95 23.48 -0.45
CA ILE A 364 -33.83 22.03 -0.43
C ILE A 364 -32.50 21.70 -1.08
N LYS A 365 -31.68 20.89 -0.41
CA LYS A 365 -30.41 20.37 -0.95
C LYS A 365 -30.42 18.86 -0.84
N GLY A 366 -30.29 18.18 -1.96
CA GLY A 366 -30.24 16.73 -2.02
C GLY A 366 -29.13 16.26 -2.93
N TYR A 367 -28.79 15.00 -2.78
CA TYR A 367 -27.83 14.33 -3.64
C TYR A 367 -28.30 12.93 -4.03
N LYS A 368 -27.70 12.42 -5.10
CA LYS A 368 -27.71 11.02 -5.48
C LYS A 368 -26.29 10.61 -5.85
N ILE A 369 -25.75 9.61 -5.18
CA ILE A 369 -24.46 8.99 -5.50
C ILE A 369 -24.74 7.63 -6.13
N THR A 370 -24.09 7.34 -7.25
CA THR A 370 -24.14 6.07 -7.94
C THR A 370 -22.72 5.53 -8.04
N ILE A 371 -22.49 4.35 -7.47
CA ILE A 371 -21.20 3.66 -7.48
C ILE A 371 -21.36 2.42 -8.36
N GLU A 372 -20.51 2.27 -9.36
CA GLU A 372 -20.40 1.06 -10.18
C GLU A 372 -19.15 0.30 -9.74
N LEU A 373 -19.38 -0.93 -9.28
CA LEU A 373 -18.40 -1.84 -8.72
C LEU A 373 -18.19 -3.02 -9.67
N GLU A 374 -16.98 -3.58 -9.67
CA GLU A 374 -16.61 -4.68 -10.57
C GLU A 374 -17.39 -5.97 -10.27
N LYS A 375 -17.51 -6.37 -8.99
CA LYS A 375 -18.15 -7.64 -8.58
C LYS A 375 -19.65 -7.46 -8.27
N ASP A 376 -20.01 -6.41 -7.53
CA ASP A 376 -21.35 -6.21 -6.96
C ASP A 376 -22.27 -5.33 -7.82
N GLY A 377 -21.79 -4.86 -8.97
CA GLY A 377 -22.61 -4.16 -9.96
C GLY A 377 -22.81 -2.70 -9.59
N GLN A 378 -23.99 -2.31 -9.09
CA GLN A 378 -24.31 -0.90 -8.86
C GLN A 378 -24.95 -0.65 -7.48
N ARG A 379 -24.41 0.33 -6.75
CA ARG A 379 -24.93 0.85 -5.48
C ARG A 379 -25.44 2.28 -5.69
N ILE A 380 -26.65 2.59 -5.21
CA ILE A 380 -27.25 3.93 -5.31
C ILE A 380 -27.61 4.42 -3.92
N ILE A 381 -27.17 5.64 -3.60
CA ILE A 381 -27.33 6.29 -2.31
C ILE A 381 -27.96 7.66 -2.54
N MET A 382 -28.91 8.05 -1.71
CA MET A 382 -29.60 9.33 -1.80
C MET A 382 -29.84 9.89 -0.41
N GLY A 383 -29.71 11.22 -0.27
CA GLY A 383 -29.89 11.88 1.01
C GLY A 383 -30.01 13.40 0.89
N SER A 384 -30.15 14.04 2.04
CA SER A 384 -30.05 15.50 2.15
C SER A 384 -28.57 15.91 2.22
N PHE A 385 -28.23 17.01 1.56
CA PHE A 385 -26.84 17.47 1.50
C PHE A 385 -26.51 18.37 2.71
N ASP A 386 -26.34 17.72 3.85
CA ASP A 386 -25.93 18.29 5.13
C ASP A 386 -25.09 17.25 5.90
N LYS A 387 -24.43 17.67 7.00
CA LYS A 387 -23.44 16.82 7.69
C LYS A 387 -23.99 15.47 8.17
N LYS A 388 -25.28 15.38 8.51
CA LYS A 388 -25.90 14.12 8.97
C LYS A 388 -26.56 13.33 7.84
N GLY A 389 -26.95 13.99 6.76
CA GLY A 389 -27.51 13.36 5.57
C GLY A 389 -26.45 12.79 4.61
N LEU A 390 -25.20 13.21 4.73
CA LEU A 390 -24.07 12.70 3.96
C LEU A 390 -23.48 11.41 4.57
N PRO A 391 -22.85 10.55 3.76
CA PRO A 391 -22.05 9.43 4.26
C PRO A 391 -20.93 9.91 5.20
N GLU A 392 -20.54 9.07 6.16
CA GLU A 392 -19.52 9.38 7.16
C GLU A 392 -18.16 9.73 6.54
N ASP A 393 -17.78 8.97 5.52
CA ASP A 393 -16.57 9.04 4.69
C ASP A 393 -16.61 10.13 3.60
N TRP A 394 -17.71 10.90 3.50
CA TRP A 394 -17.85 11.96 2.49
C TRP A 394 -16.76 13.05 2.57
N GLU A 395 -16.36 13.44 3.78
CA GLU A 395 -15.39 14.52 4.00
C GLU A 395 -14.02 14.15 3.44
N GLU A 396 -13.50 12.97 3.82
CA GLU A 396 -12.25 12.42 3.32
C GLU A 396 -12.29 12.23 1.79
N PHE A 397 -13.38 11.65 1.26
CA PHE A 397 -13.55 11.52 -0.18
C PHE A 397 -13.50 12.89 -0.89
N ALA A 398 -14.23 13.89 -0.39
CA ALA A 398 -14.30 15.21 -1.01
C ALA A 398 -12.96 15.94 -0.99
N GLU A 399 -12.18 15.81 0.09
CA GLU A 399 -10.82 16.35 0.21
C GLU A 399 -9.89 15.71 -0.82
N THR A 400 -9.87 14.37 -0.92
CA THR A 400 -9.03 13.66 -1.90
C THR A 400 -9.32 14.08 -3.33
N ILE A 401 -10.61 14.20 -3.71
CA ILE A 401 -10.98 14.68 -5.05
C ILE A 401 -10.60 16.15 -5.26
N LEU A 402 -10.80 16.99 -4.25
CA LEU A 402 -10.46 18.41 -4.32
C LEU A 402 -8.96 18.60 -4.57
N ASP A 403 -8.12 17.91 -3.80
CA ASP A 403 -6.67 17.96 -3.94
C ASP A 403 -6.22 17.48 -5.32
N PHE A 404 -6.80 16.37 -5.81
CA PHE A 404 -6.53 15.87 -7.16
C PHE A 404 -6.84 16.92 -8.23
N ILE A 405 -7.98 17.61 -8.14
CA ILE A 405 -8.38 18.64 -9.10
C ILE A 405 -7.49 19.89 -8.97
N LEU A 406 -7.20 20.33 -7.74
CA LEU A 406 -6.42 21.53 -7.48
C LEU A 406 -4.97 21.39 -7.93
N PHE A 407 -4.41 20.17 -7.88
CA PHE A 407 -3.07 19.88 -8.39
C PHE A 407 -2.89 20.34 -9.85
N TYR A 408 -3.90 20.17 -10.71
CA TYR A 408 -3.86 20.61 -12.11
C TYR A 408 -4.27 22.08 -12.30
N GLY A 409 -5.00 22.66 -11.34
CA GLY A 409 -5.34 24.07 -11.30
C GLY A 409 -6.03 24.62 -12.55
N LEU A 410 -5.70 25.87 -12.91
CA LEU A 410 -6.25 26.58 -14.08
C LEU A 410 -5.28 26.64 -15.27
N GLY A 411 -4.06 26.10 -15.12
CA GLY A 411 -2.98 26.19 -16.09
C GLY A 411 -2.36 27.59 -16.24
N GLU A 412 -1.32 27.67 -17.07
CA GLU A 412 -0.44 28.85 -17.18
C GLU A 412 -0.95 29.96 -18.11
N ILE A 413 -1.86 29.65 -19.02
CA ILE A 413 -2.23 30.58 -20.12
C ILE A 413 -2.85 31.90 -19.62
N LEU A 414 -3.50 31.85 -18.46
CA LEU A 414 -4.10 33.02 -17.80
C LEU A 414 -3.25 33.51 -16.62
N ASP A 415 -2.11 32.89 -16.34
CA ASP A 415 -1.23 33.25 -15.23
C ASP A 415 -0.31 34.42 -15.62
N PRO A 416 -0.51 35.63 -15.03
CA PRO A 416 0.35 36.77 -15.31
C PRO A 416 1.80 36.54 -14.96
N SER A 417 2.11 35.64 -14.03
CA SER A 417 3.49 35.30 -13.68
C SER A 417 4.22 34.58 -14.81
N VAL A 418 3.49 33.90 -15.72
CA VAL A 418 4.06 33.18 -16.86
C VAL A 418 4.07 34.04 -18.12
N TYR A 419 2.92 34.61 -18.54
CA TYR A 419 2.87 35.33 -19.82
C TYR A 419 3.53 36.73 -19.79
N ASN A 420 3.73 37.31 -18.60
CA ASN A 420 4.51 38.56 -18.49
C ASN A 420 6.02 38.31 -18.44
N LEU A 421 6.49 37.05 -18.45
CA LEU A 421 7.92 36.75 -18.52
C LEU A 421 8.51 37.30 -19.83
N ILE A 422 9.46 38.20 -19.69
CA ILE A 422 10.18 38.79 -20.81
C ILE A 422 11.35 37.86 -21.14
N LYS A 423 11.56 37.56 -22.43
CA LYS A 423 12.76 36.81 -22.84
C LYS A 423 13.99 37.71 -22.79
N ARG A 424 15.02 37.27 -22.05
CA ARG A 424 16.33 37.94 -22.01
C ARG A 424 16.93 38.09 -23.41
N ARG A 425 17.42 39.28 -23.75
CA ARG A 425 18.16 39.53 -24.99
C ARG A 425 19.66 39.35 -24.77
N LYS A 426 20.37 39.04 -25.86
CA LYS A 426 21.84 38.93 -25.84
C LYS A 426 22.48 40.20 -25.27
N GLY A 427 23.34 40.03 -24.27
CA GLY A 427 24.06 41.13 -23.61
C GLY A 427 23.35 41.75 -22.41
N GLU A 428 22.12 41.33 -22.09
CA GLU A 428 21.42 41.76 -20.87
C GLU A 428 21.87 40.95 -19.65
N TYR A 429 22.01 41.63 -18.52
CA TYR A 429 22.30 41.07 -17.21
C TYR A 429 21.01 40.71 -16.48
N ILE A 430 21.03 39.61 -15.72
CA ILE A 430 19.88 39.13 -14.93
C ILE A 430 19.95 39.77 -13.56
N TYR A 431 18.97 40.61 -13.24
CA TYR A 431 18.80 41.24 -11.94
C TYR A 431 17.64 40.57 -11.21
N CYS A 432 17.96 39.83 -10.15
CA CYS A 432 16.98 39.23 -9.25
C CYS A 432 16.74 40.17 -8.07
N SER A 433 15.50 40.57 -7.86
CA SER A 433 15.07 41.19 -6.60
C SER A 433 14.79 40.10 -5.59
N VAL A 434 15.46 40.12 -4.45
CA VAL A 434 15.29 39.13 -3.38
C VAL A 434 14.74 39.76 -2.11
N SER A 435 13.95 39.00 -1.36
CA SER A 435 13.40 39.39 -0.05
C SER A 435 14.04 38.58 1.08
N PHE A 436 14.34 39.26 2.19
CA PHE A 436 14.76 38.64 3.44
C PHE A 436 13.53 38.64 4.38
N ASP A 437 13.08 37.47 4.81
CA ASP A 437 12.06 37.27 5.85
C ASP A 437 10.73 38.05 5.65
N ASP A 438 10.10 37.93 4.47
CA ASP A 438 8.83 38.59 4.13
C ASP A 438 8.81 40.12 4.33
N SER A 439 9.98 40.76 4.37
CA SER A 439 10.05 42.20 4.50
C SER A 439 9.59 42.88 3.21
N TYR A 440 8.93 44.05 3.31
CA TYR A 440 8.57 44.86 2.14
C TYR A 440 9.77 45.42 1.35
N LYS A 441 11.01 45.14 1.78
CA LYS A 441 12.23 45.65 1.15
C LYS A 441 12.91 44.56 0.35
N THR A 442 13.10 44.83 -0.93
CA THR A 442 13.82 43.96 -1.84
C THR A 442 15.22 44.50 -2.13
N TYR A 443 16.13 43.61 -2.48
CA TYR A 443 17.51 43.94 -2.85
C TYR A 443 17.87 43.28 -4.17
N TYR A 444 18.57 44.00 -5.03
CA TYR A 444 19.04 43.46 -6.30
C TYR A 444 20.32 42.63 -6.14
N TYR A 445 20.31 41.44 -6.72
CA TYR A 445 21.46 40.60 -6.95
C TYR A 445 21.57 40.24 -8.43
N LEU A 446 22.80 39.96 -8.87
CA LEU A 446 23.09 39.49 -10.21
C LEU A 446 23.14 37.97 -10.26
N THR A 447 22.74 37.38 -11.38
CA THR A 447 23.02 35.97 -11.67
C THR A 447 23.39 35.79 -13.14
N ASP A 448 24.11 34.71 -13.42
CA ASP A 448 24.36 34.21 -14.79
C ASP A 448 23.53 32.93 -15.06
N ASP A 449 22.76 32.47 -14.08
CA ASP A 449 21.88 31.30 -14.13
C ASP A 449 20.47 31.73 -14.59
N ASP A 450 20.13 31.37 -15.82
CA ASP A 450 18.81 31.62 -16.42
C ASP A 450 17.72 30.63 -15.92
N SER A 451 18.07 29.66 -15.06
CA SER A 451 17.11 28.69 -14.48
C SER A 451 16.51 29.12 -13.15
N ILE A 452 16.93 30.27 -12.61
CA ILE A 452 16.34 30.86 -11.40
C ILE A 452 14.99 31.50 -11.77
N GLU A 453 13.95 31.13 -11.06
CA GLU A 453 12.57 31.59 -11.24
C GLU A 453 12.09 32.41 -10.04
N VAL A 454 11.01 33.17 -10.21
CA VAL A 454 10.35 33.86 -9.08
C VAL A 454 9.72 32.81 -8.17
N GLY A 455 9.92 32.95 -6.86
CA GLY A 455 9.57 31.96 -5.83
C GLY A 455 10.74 31.06 -5.43
N ASP A 456 11.84 31.03 -6.19
CA ASP A 456 13.00 30.23 -5.81
C ASP A 456 13.71 30.77 -4.57
N LEU A 457 14.14 29.85 -3.71
CA LEU A 457 15.06 30.13 -2.62
C LEU A 457 16.51 30.02 -3.11
N VAL A 458 17.30 31.06 -2.85
CA VAL A 458 18.69 31.20 -3.32
C VAL A 458 19.62 31.64 -2.19
N MET A 459 20.88 31.24 -2.29
CA MET A 459 21.92 31.64 -1.35
C MET A 459 22.65 32.90 -1.85
N VAL A 460 22.61 33.95 -1.03
CA VAL A 460 23.22 35.25 -1.35
C VAL A 460 24.20 35.73 -0.27
N PRO A 461 25.25 36.47 -0.63
CA PRO A 461 26.15 37.09 0.34
C PRO A 461 25.52 38.36 0.94
N ALA A 462 25.12 38.31 2.20
CA ALA A 462 24.52 39.41 2.94
C ALA A 462 25.53 40.13 3.86
N GLY A 463 25.21 41.37 4.27
CA GLY A 463 26.06 42.13 5.19
C GLY A 463 27.41 42.60 4.63
N ARG A 464 28.26 43.15 5.50
CA ARG A 464 29.63 43.60 5.17
C ARG A 464 30.65 42.46 5.20
N ASP A 465 30.34 41.44 5.99
CA ASP A 465 31.09 40.21 6.18
C ASP A 465 30.81 39.16 5.08
N ASN A 466 29.81 39.41 4.22
CA ASN A 466 29.40 38.48 3.15
C ASN A 466 29.04 37.09 3.68
N HIS A 467 28.39 37.02 4.85
CA HIS A 467 27.80 35.76 5.30
C HIS A 467 26.72 35.32 4.31
N LEU A 468 26.59 34.01 4.11
CA LEU A 468 25.56 33.46 3.25
C LEU A 468 24.21 33.53 3.96
N ALA A 469 23.18 33.93 3.22
CA ALA A 469 21.80 33.97 3.68
C ALA A 469 20.90 33.37 2.61
N MET A 470 19.90 32.62 3.06
CA MET A 470 18.82 32.11 2.23
C MET A 470 17.78 33.22 2.03
N VAL A 471 17.38 33.45 0.78
CA VAL A 471 16.40 34.48 0.41
C VAL A 471 15.51 34.01 -0.72
N GLU A 472 14.30 34.55 -0.79
CA GLU A 472 13.37 34.27 -1.88
C GLU A 472 13.51 35.28 -3.01
N VAL A 473 13.54 34.81 -4.25
CA VAL A 473 13.49 35.65 -5.45
C VAL A 473 12.05 36.09 -5.69
N VAL A 474 11.78 37.39 -5.61
CA VAL A 474 10.43 37.94 -5.74
C VAL A 474 10.16 38.65 -7.08
N ASN A 475 11.21 38.96 -7.84
CA ASN A 475 11.10 39.52 -9.19
C ASN A 475 12.40 39.30 -9.98
N ILE A 476 12.30 39.17 -11.31
CA ILE A 476 13.45 39.04 -12.21
C ILE A 476 13.30 40.05 -13.35
N GLU A 477 14.37 40.82 -13.58
CA GLU A 477 14.42 41.84 -14.62
C GLU A 477 15.72 41.74 -15.42
N TYR A 478 15.67 42.19 -16.68
CA TYR A 478 16.81 42.15 -17.58
C TYR A 478 17.22 43.56 -17.99
N PHE A 479 18.50 43.88 -17.80
CA PHE A 479 19.03 45.21 -18.11
C PHE A 479 20.30 45.14 -18.95
N GLN A 480 20.41 46.02 -19.94
CA GLN A 480 21.72 46.38 -20.51
C GLN A 480 22.53 47.14 -19.45
N GLU A 481 23.86 47.07 -19.50
CA GLU A 481 24.76 47.69 -18.51
C GLU A 481 24.44 49.18 -18.26
N GLU A 482 24.16 49.92 -19.34
CA GLU A 482 23.86 51.36 -19.31
C GLU A 482 22.52 51.71 -18.64
N ASN A 483 21.59 50.75 -18.54
CA ASN A 483 20.24 50.94 -17.99
C ASN A 483 20.03 50.21 -16.65
N ALA A 484 21.07 49.59 -16.10
CA ALA A 484 20.96 48.79 -14.89
C ALA A 484 20.61 49.66 -13.67
N PRO A 485 19.72 49.19 -12.77
CA PRO A 485 19.30 49.95 -11.59
C PRO A 485 20.45 50.18 -10.59
N LEU A 486 21.44 49.29 -10.62
CA LEU A 486 22.69 49.39 -9.88
C LEU A 486 23.87 49.05 -10.82
N ALA A 487 25.02 49.66 -10.58
CA ALA A 487 26.22 49.34 -11.36
C ALA A 487 26.63 47.89 -11.12
N ILE A 488 26.93 47.15 -12.19
CA ILE A 488 27.30 45.72 -12.14
C ILE A 488 28.44 45.46 -11.14
N SER A 489 29.44 46.34 -11.10
CA SER A 489 30.59 46.23 -10.19
C SER A 489 30.24 46.40 -8.70
N LYS A 490 29.06 46.92 -8.38
CA LYS A 490 28.59 47.18 -7.01
C LYS A 490 27.48 46.21 -6.59
N THR A 491 26.86 45.52 -7.54
CA THR A 491 25.80 44.55 -7.28
C THR A 491 26.43 43.20 -6.96
N LYS A 492 26.05 42.60 -5.83
CA LYS A 492 26.53 41.27 -5.45
C LYS A 492 25.87 40.20 -6.33
N LYS A 493 26.49 39.02 -6.44
CA LYS A 493 25.95 37.89 -7.20
C LYS A 493 25.24 36.88 -6.29
N ILE A 494 24.18 36.26 -6.80
CA ILE A 494 23.64 35.02 -6.26
C ILE A 494 24.74 33.96 -6.37
N VAL A 495 24.93 33.17 -5.31
CA VAL A 495 25.94 32.12 -5.28
C VAL A 495 25.43 30.86 -5.95
N ARG A 496 24.21 30.43 -5.58
CA ARG A 496 23.51 29.28 -6.14
C ARG A 496 22.05 29.26 -5.68
N LYS A 497 21.23 28.44 -6.35
CA LYS A 497 19.93 28.01 -5.84
C LYS A 497 20.10 27.12 -4.60
N CYS A 498 19.14 27.17 -3.68
CA CYS A 498 19.14 26.31 -2.50
C CYS A 498 18.95 24.85 -2.92
N THR A 499 19.57 23.95 -2.15
CA THR A 499 19.46 22.49 -2.28
C THR A 499 18.81 21.93 -1.03
N GLU A 500 18.36 20.66 -1.04
CA GLU A 500 17.75 20.02 0.13
C GLU A 500 18.63 20.11 1.39
N GLU A 501 19.96 20.00 1.25
CA GLU A 501 20.94 20.17 2.33
C GLU A 501 20.91 21.54 3.03
N ASP A 502 20.32 22.58 2.43
CA ASP A 502 20.22 23.91 3.05
C ASP A 502 19.00 24.05 3.98
N PHE A 503 18.07 23.08 3.93
CA PHE A 503 16.85 23.04 4.73
C PHE A 503 16.95 22.10 5.94
N GLU A 504 18.05 21.35 6.05
CA GLU A 504 18.46 20.56 7.22
C GLU A 504 19.23 21.43 8.24
#